data_AF-A0A1G3AEY4-F1
#
_entry.id   AF-A0A1G3AEY4-F1
#
_cell.length_a   1.000
_cell.length_b   1.000
_cell.length_c   1.000
_cell.angle_alpha   90.00
_cell.angle_beta   90.00
_cell.angle_gamma   90.00
#
_symmetry.space_group_name_H-M   'P 1'
#
loop_
_entity.id
_entity.type
_entity.pdbx_description
1 polymer ?
#
loop_
_entity_poly.entity_id
_entity_poly.type
_entity_poly.pdbx_seq_one_letter_code
_entity_poly.pdbx_strand_id
1 'polypeptide(L)' 'MEVYTTQPGIQLYTGNFLEGRLTVAGKPCGKHYGFCLETEHFPDSPNRPEYPSTVLRPGETYHEVTVHKFSVQ' A
#
# COMPACT_ATOMS: atom_id res chain seq x y z
N MET A 1 -11.93 8.44 6.30
CA MET A 1 -11.22 7.13 6.32
C MET A 1 -9.87 7.38 6.96
N GLU A 2 -9.49 6.53 7.90
CA GLU A 2 -8.18 6.53 8.56
C GLU A 2 -7.48 5.20 8.25
N VAL A 3 -6.15 5.22 8.12
CA VAL A 3 -5.32 4.02 7.94
C VAL A 3 -4.33 3.93 9.08
N TYR A 4 -4.32 2.80 9.76
CA TYR A 4 -3.35 2.45 10.79
C TYR A 4 -2.56 1.24 10.32
N THR A 5 -1.25 1.21 10.58
CA THR A 5 -0.42 0.07 10.21
C THR A 5 0.74 -0.11 11.16
N THR A 6 1.24 -1.34 11.28
CA THR A 6 2.52 -1.66 11.93
C THR A 6 3.71 -1.51 10.99
N GLN A 7 3.46 -1.38 9.68
CA GLN A 7 4.48 -1.16 8.66
C GLN A 7 5.13 0.23 8.79
N PRO A 8 6.43 0.38 8.43
CA PRO A 8 7.13 1.65 8.58
C PRO A 8 6.76 2.68 7.50
N GLY A 9 6.16 2.26 6.38
CA GLY A 9 5.85 3.13 5.25
C GLY A 9 4.47 2.92 4.65
N ILE A 10 4.05 3.90 3.85
CA ILE A 10 2.87 3.82 2.99
C ILE A 10 3.19 4.37 1.61
N GLN A 11 3.05 3.55 0.58
CA GLN A 11 3.17 3.97 -0.81
C GLN A 11 1.80 4.46 -1.31
N LEU A 12 1.77 5.70 -1.81
CA LEU A 12 0.59 6.32 -2.38
C LEU A 12 0.69 6.29 -3.91
N TYR A 13 -0.17 5.49 -4.54
CA TYR A 13 -0.35 5.52 -5.98
C TYR A 13 -1.70 6.15 -6.32
N THR A 14 -1.71 7.23 -7.09
CA THR A 14 -2.91 7.99 -7.43
C THR A 14 -3.53 7.59 -8.76
N GLY A 15 -3.38 6.34 -9.22
CA GLY A 15 -4.07 5.89 -10.45
C GLY A 15 -3.61 6.60 -11.72
N ASN A 16 -2.33 6.97 -11.82
CA ASN A 16 -1.82 7.86 -12.88
C ASN A 16 -1.93 7.28 -14.29
N PHE A 17 -1.89 5.95 -14.41
CA PHE A 17 -1.80 5.24 -15.69
C PHE A 17 -2.99 4.32 -15.97
N LEU A 18 -4.14 4.54 -15.30
CA LEU A 18 -5.34 3.73 -15.52
C LEU A 18 -5.92 3.89 -16.93
N GLU A 19 -5.77 5.08 -17.53
CA GLU A 19 -6.01 5.36 -18.96
C GLU A 19 -7.36 4.84 -19.53
N GLY A 20 -8.39 4.68 -18.70
CA GLY A 20 -9.67 4.11 -19.12
C GLY A 20 -9.60 2.62 -19.50
N ARG A 21 -8.45 1.96 -19.30
CA ARG A 21 -8.23 0.54 -19.64
C ARG A 21 -9.00 -0.39 -18.71
N LEU A 22 -9.34 0.08 -17.52
CA LEU A 22 -10.17 -0.62 -16.55
C LEU A 22 -11.57 -0.01 -16.54
N THR A 23 -12.61 -0.84 -16.51
CA THR A 23 -13.99 -0.40 -16.28
C THR A 23 -14.48 -0.92 -14.95
N VAL A 24 -14.97 -0.03 -14.08
CA VAL A 24 -15.52 -0.37 -12.75
C VAL A 24 -16.93 0.20 -12.65
N ALA A 25 -17.90 -0.64 -12.26
CA ALA A 25 -19.32 -0.26 -12.16
C ALA A 25 -19.85 0.44 -13.43
N GLY A 26 -19.43 -0.04 -14.61
CA GLY A 26 -19.84 0.50 -15.91
C GLY A 26 -19.17 1.81 -16.31
N LYS A 27 -18.20 2.32 -15.54
CA LYS A 27 -17.45 3.54 -15.85
C LYS A 27 -15.97 3.24 -16.13
N PRO A 28 -15.40 3.76 -17.23
CA PRO A 28 -13.97 3.65 -17.47
C PRO A 28 -13.20 4.46 -16.41
N CYS A 29 -12.18 3.83 -15.83
CA CYS A 29 -11.33 4.42 -14.81
C CYS A 29 -10.25 5.26 -15.48
N GLY A 30 -10.47 6.57 -15.57
CA GLY A 30 -9.48 7.51 -16.09
C GLY A 30 -8.28 7.71 -15.15
N LYS A 31 -7.37 8.61 -15.54
CA LYS A 31 -6.29 9.08 -14.68
C LYS A 31 -6.86 9.62 -13.36
N HIS A 32 -6.29 9.19 -12.23
CA HIS A 32 -6.71 9.57 -10.89
C HIS A 32 -8.13 9.13 -10.48
N TYR A 33 -8.71 8.14 -11.15
CA TYR A 33 -10.02 7.62 -10.79
C TYR A 33 -10.07 6.97 -9.39
N GLY A 34 -8.93 6.54 -8.88
CA GLY A 34 -8.77 6.02 -7.53
C GLY A 34 -7.33 6.15 -7.05
N PHE A 35 -7.10 5.76 -5.81
CA PHE A 35 -5.78 5.73 -5.21
C PHE A 35 -5.56 4.45 -4.40
N CYS A 36 -4.30 4.06 -4.23
CA CYS A 36 -3.87 3.00 -3.35
C CYS A 36 -3.17 3.59 -2.13
N LEU A 37 -3.35 2.95 -0.98
CA LEU A 37 -2.61 3.20 0.25
C LEU A 37 -1.92 1.88 0.63
N GLU A 38 -0.75 1.65 0.06
CA GLU A 38 -0.01 0.39 0.17
C GLU A 38 0.91 0.46 1.39
N THR A 39 0.51 -0.16 2.50
CA THR A 39 1.31 -0.18 3.73
C THR A 39 2.38 -1.26 3.66
N GLU A 40 3.65 -0.88 3.75
CA GLU A 40 4.78 -1.79 3.53
C GLU A 40 6.09 -1.26 4.14
N HIS A 41 7.12 -2.10 4.10
CA HIS A 41 8.50 -1.66 4.26
C HIS A 41 8.87 -0.71 3.13
N PHE A 42 9.93 0.08 3.31
CA PHE A 42 10.35 1.01 2.28
C PHE A 42 10.75 0.25 1.00
N PRO A 43 10.32 0.72 -0.18
CA PRO A 43 10.85 0.23 -1.44
C PRO A 43 12.38 0.27 -1.39
N ASP A 44 13.01 -0.77 -1.95
CA ASP A 44 14.48 -0.96 -1.93
C ASP A 44 15.09 -1.38 -0.57
N SER A 45 14.30 -1.65 0.47
CA SER A 45 14.79 -2.16 1.78
C SER A 45 15.84 -3.29 1.70
N PRO A 46 15.72 -4.31 0.82
CA PRO A 46 16.76 -5.34 0.69
C PRO A 46 18.15 -4.82 0.27
N ASN A 47 18.22 -3.70 -0.44
CA ASN A 47 19.47 -3.11 -0.94
C ASN A 47 19.95 -1.92 -0.10
N ARG A 48 19.21 -1.55 0.95
CA ARG A 48 19.47 -0.39 1.81
C ARG A 48 19.63 -0.86 3.26
N PRO A 49 20.86 -1.20 3.70
CA PRO A 49 21.12 -1.70 5.05
C PRO A 49 20.66 -0.77 6.18
N GLU A 50 20.51 0.52 5.90
CA GLU A 50 19.98 1.55 6.81
C GLU A 50 18.45 1.53 6.97
N TYR A 51 17.71 0.81 6.11
CA TYR A 51 16.26 0.65 6.20
C TYR A 51 15.86 -0.54 7.06
N PRO A 52 14.63 -0.57 7.60
CA PRO A 52 14.08 -1.78 8.22
C PRO A 52 14.21 -2.97 7.27
N SER A 53 14.77 -4.07 7.79
CA SER A 53 15.02 -5.28 7.01
C SER A 53 13.71 -6.02 6.72
N THR A 54 13.58 -6.52 5.49
CA THR A 54 12.46 -7.36 5.06
C THR A 54 12.78 -8.86 5.09
N VAL A 55 13.96 -9.25 5.61
CA VAL A 55 14.40 -10.65 5.61
C VAL A 55 13.75 -11.41 6.77
N LEU A 56 12.98 -12.44 6.43
CA LEU A 56 12.49 -13.43 7.39
C LEU A 56 13.37 -14.68 7.34
N ARG A 57 13.92 -15.09 8.48
CA ARG A 57 14.79 -16.28 8.62
C ARG A 57 14.00 -17.50 9.11
N PRO A 58 14.53 -18.72 8.90
CA PRO A 58 13.92 -19.94 9.43
C PRO A 58 13.67 -19.84 10.95
N GLY A 59 12.45 -20.13 11.37
CA GLY A 59 12.03 -20.07 12.78
C GLY A 59 11.48 -18.71 13.22
N GLU A 60 11.63 -17.65 12.42
CA GLU A 60 11.01 -16.35 12.69
C GLU A 60 9.54 -16.35 12.24
N THR A 61 8.70 -15.56 12.91
CA THR A 61 7.31 -15.33 12.53
C THR A 61 7.16 -13.92 11.99
N TYR A 62 6.67 -13.81 10.76
CA TYR A 62 6.26 -12.53 10.19
C TYR A 62 4.82 -12.21 10.59
N HIS A 63 4.59 -11.03 11.14
CA HIS A 63 3.26 -10.56 11.51
C HIS A 63 3.16 -9.05 11.43
N GLU A 64 2.26 -8.55 10.59
CA GLU A 64 2.03 -7.13 10.34
C GLU A 64 0.54 -6.90 10.16
N VAL A 65 0.03 -5.74 10.58
CA VAL A 65 -1.40 -5.42 10.59
C VAL A 65 -1.63 -4.08 9.90
N THR A 66 -2.65 -4.03 9.04
CA THR A 66 -3.18 -2.80 8.46
C THR A 66 -4.68 -2.71 8.69
N VAL A 67 -5.14 -1.59 9.22
CA VAL A 67 -6.54 -1.33 9.56
C VAL A 67 -7.05 -0.14 8.76
N HIS A 68 -8.10 -0.37 7.99
CA HIS A 68 -8.87 0.68 7.33
C HIS A 68 -10.10 0.99 8.17
N LYS A 69 -10.11 2.16 8.82
CA LYS A 69 -11.22 2.60 9.67
C LYS A 69 -12.06 3.62 8.91
N PHE A 70 -13.35 3.30 8.77
CA PHE A 70 -14.34 4.17 8.14
C PHE A 70 -15.25 4.75 9.22
N SER A 71 -15.56 6.03 9.08
CA SER A 71 -16.50 6.76 9.94
C SER A 71 -17.31 7.73 9.07
N VAL A 72 -18.47 8.12 9.57
CA VAL A 72 -19.38 9.11 8.97
C VAL A 72 -19.50 10.37 9.84
N GLN A 73 -18.61 10.51 10.82
CA GLN A 73 -18.53 11.70 11.68
C GLN A 73 -18.14 12.93 10.87
#